data_AF-A0A661YXS7-F1
#
_entry.id   AF-A0A661YXS7-F1
#
_cell.length_a   1.000
_cell.length_b   1.000
_cell.length_c   1.000
_cell.angle_alpha   90.00
_cell.angle_beta   90.00
_cell.angle_gamma   90.00
#
_symmetry.space_group_name_H-M   'P 1'
#
loop_
_entity.id
_entity.type
_entity.pdbx_description
1 polymer ?
#
loop_
_entity_poly.entity_id
_entity_poly.type
_entity_poly.pdbx_seq_one_letter_code
_entity_poly.pdbx_strand_id
1 'polypeptide(L)'
;MYKSKYTGDTIDTNIEKIINLSLEGKEDSLGNPLVDGYVLKSKLSGLRYWEEAPSFNQNDKDKMDFISVTDSINLDTLKSISHFHMNQPILDLTTASFLVEYQQTFDNITLSNPINLDDIQTDSHTHMNQSILDACTASFLVSDKTKLDFVSVSNPIDLDEIDQKTSNDIYHLTDNVSVNLDLRYSYFDLEPTQDFALQNPSNITLGREGYITIKQDAVGSRLIVLGSSYKTSMGTGITLSTDPGSVDLLKYKVINPSMVLLELIKDIQ
;
A
#
# COMPACT_ATOMS: atom_id res chain seq x y z
N MET A 1 82.58 36.15 7.47
CA MET A 1 83.58 36.42 6.40
C MET A 1 82.86 36.20 5.07
N TYR A 2 82.62 37.20 4.21
CA TYR A 2 83.62 37.93 3.44
C TYR A 2 83.14 39.34 2.98
N LYS A 3 83.91 40.37 3.40
CA LYS A 3 84.38 41.63 2.73
C LYS A 3 83.37 42.51 1.97
N SER A 4 83.31 43.82 2.23
CA SER A 4 84.32 44.81 1.80
C SER A 4 84.19 46.10 2.63
N LYS A 5 85.17 46.48 3.46
CA LYS A 5 86.25 47.45 3.17
C LYS A 5 85.77 48.81 2.64
N TYR A 6 85.40 49.70 3.56
CA TYR A 6 85.64 51.13 3.38
C TYR A 6 87.15 51.38 3.49
N THR A 7 87.75 51.80 2.38
CA THR A 7 88.88 52.74 2.30
C THR A 7 88.66 53.43 0.97
N GLY A 8 87.96 54.56 0.93
CA GLY A 8 88.59 55.82 1.31
C GLY A 8 89.21 56.38 0.04
N ASP A 9 88.46 57.18 -0.69
CA ASP A 9 89.06 58.28 -1.44
C ASP A 9 88.17 59.52 -1.28
N THR A 10 88.83 60.63 -0.95
CA THR A 10 88.35 61.65 0.00
C THR A 10 88.45 63.02 -0.66
N ILE A 11 87.86 63.25 -1.83
CA ILE A 11 88.01 64.55 -2.51
C ILE A 11 86.78 64.94 -3.37
N ASP A 12 85.57 64.86 -2.80
CA ASP A 12 84.42 65.64 -3.30
C ASP A 12 83.93 66.65 -2.23
N THR A 13 84.88 67.20 -1.49
CA THR A 13 84.73 68.18 -0.39
C THR A 13 84.41 69.61 -0.86
N ASN A 14 83.56 69.80 -1.88
CA ASN A 14 83.16 71.14 -2.33
C ASN A 14 81.69 71.33 -2.73
N ILE A 15 80.79 70.38 -2.45
CA ILE A 15 79.33 70.56 -2.67
C ILE A 15 78.54 70.82 -1.37
N GLU A 16 79.09 70.51 -0.20
CA GLU A 16 78.35 70.63 1.07
C GLU A 16 78.29 72.05 1.67
N LYS A 17 78.92 73.06 1.06
CA LYS A 17 79.04 74.39 1.70
C LYS A 17 78.13 75.50 1.14
N ILE A 18 77.25 75.21 0.18
CA ILE A 18 76.33 76.22 -0.42
C ILE A 18 74.83 75.89 -0.24
N ILE A 19 74.46 74.72 0.31
CA ILE A 19 73.03 74.39 0.55
C ILE A 19 72.57 74.68 2.00
N ASN A 20 73.44 75.18 2.87
CA ASN A 20 73.06 75.69 4.20
C ASN A 20 72.57 77.14 4.18
N LEU A 21 71.72 77.49 3.22
CA LEU A 21 70.74 78.57 3.39
C LEU A 21 69.67 78.08 4.38
N SER A 22 70.05 78.14 5.66
CA SER A 22 69.24 78.04 6.88
C SER A 22 67.73 77.93 6.64
N LEU A 23 67.23 76.70 6.49
CA LEU A 23 65.83 76.33 6.75
C LEU A 23 65.60 76.08 8.25
N GLU A 24 66.66 75.71 8.96
CA GLU A 24 66.64 75.31 10.38
C GLU A 24 66.33 76.44 11.37
N GLY A 25 66.17 77.69 10.92
CA GLY A 25 65.79 78.82 11.77
C GLY A 25 64.37 79.37 11.57
N LYS A 26 63.60 78.86 10.60
CA LYS A 26 62.26 79.41 10.28
C LYS A 26 61.09 78.56 10.78
N GLU A 27 61.32 77.28 11.10
CA GLU A 27 60.24 76.40 11.58
C GLU A 27 59.97 76.56 13.09
N ASP A 28 60.98 76.88 13.89
CA ASP A 28 60.84 77.08 15.35
C ASP A 28 59.96 78.29 15.72
N SER A 29 59.81 79.26 14.81
CA SER A 29 58.93 80.43 15.00
C SER A 29 57.46 80.14 14.65
N LEU A 30 57.14 78.94 14.15
CA LEU A 30 55.78 78.61 13.73
C LEU A 30 54.89 78.14 14.88
N GLY A 31 55.41 77.99 16.10
CA GLY A 31 54.62 77.62 17.28
C GLY A 31 54.18 76.15 17.28
N ASN A 32 53.83 75.64 18.46
CA ASN A 32 53.53 74.23 18.69
C ASN A 32 52.09 73.88 18.25
N PRO A 33 51.89 73.01 17.24
CA PRO A 33 50.56 72.59 16.77
C PRO A 33 49.86 71.58 17.71
N LEU A 34 50.41 71.29 18.90
CA LEU A 34 49.84 70.35 19.89
C LEU A 34 48.54 70.82 20.56
N VAL A 35 47.86 71.84 20.02
CA VAL A 35 46.50 72.20 20.42
C VAL A 35 45.63 72.05 19.19
N ASP A 36 44.83 70.99 19.17
CA ASP A 36 43.94 70.58 18.07
C ASP A 36 43.26 71.77 17.39
N GLY A 37 43.52 71.97 16.08
CA GLY A 37 42.79 72.99 15.31
C GLY A 37 43.52 73.64 14.13
N TYR A 38 44.78 73.29 13.84
CA TYR A 38 45.53 73.91 12.73
C TYR A 38 46.20 72.88 11.81
N VAL A 39 46.30 73.19 10.52
CA VAL A 39 46.96 72.38 9.47
C VAL A 39 48.10 73.17 8.84
N LEU A 40 49.23 72.49 8.60
CA LEU A 40 50.40 73.08 7.94
C LEU A 40 50.14 73.20 6.43
N LYS A 41 50.15 74.42 5.89
CA LYS A 41 50.01 74.68 4.45
C LYS A 41 51.22 75.38 3.87
N SER A 42 51.46 75.20 2.57
CA SER A 42 52.50 75.89 1.81
C SER A 42 51.91 76.92 0.85
N LYS A 43 52.59 78.06 0.71
CA LYS A 43 52.32 79.03 -0.38
C LYS A 43 53.11 78.62 -1.62
N LEU A 44 52.68 79.11 -2.79
CA LEU A 44 53.41 78.93 -4.07
C LEU A 44 54.89 79.39 -4.01
N SER A 45 55.24 80.25 -3.05
CA SER A 45 56.62 80.70 -2.79
C SER A 45 57.45 79.77 -1.89
N GLY A 46 56.95 78.59 -1.53
CA GLY A 46 57.65 77.60 -0.71
C GLY A 46 57.64 77.89 0.81
N LEU A 47 57.11 79.03 1.25
CA LEU A 47 56.88 79.36 2.66
C LEU A 47 55.73 78.51 3.23
N ARG A 48 55.95 77.89 4.40
CA ARG A 48 54.95 77.13 5.15
C ARG A 48 54.35 77.98 6.29
N TYR A 49 53.07 77.81 6.57
CA TYR A 49 52.35 78.48 7.66
C TYR A 49 51.23 77.58 8.22
N TRP A 50 50.83 77.79 9.47
CA TRP A 50 49.66 77.13 10.05
C TRP A 50 48.40 77.91 9.68
N GLU A 51 47.38 77.21 9.17
CA GLU A 51 46.03 77.75 8.94
C GLU A 51 45.05 77.00 9.84
N GLU A 52 43.99 77.66 10.32
CA GLU A 52 42.91 76.96 11.03
C GLU A 52 42.38 75.82 10.17
N ALA A 53 42.26 74.64 10.78
CA ALA A 53 41.64 73.52 10.13
C ALA A 53 40.19 73.90 9.79
N PRO A 54 39.72 73.59 8.57
CA PRO A 54 38.34 73.87 8.22
C PRO A 54 37.41 73.20 9.24
N SER A 55 36.66 74.02 9.99
CA SER A 55 35.66 73.52 10.93
C SER A 55 34.43 73.07 10.14
N PHE A 56 34.11 71.78 10.17
CA PHE A 56 32.81 71.31 9.70
C PHE A 56 31.72 71.91 10.59
N ASN A 57 30.87 72.75 10.02
CA ASN A 57 29.70 73.28 10.73
C ASN A 57 28.74 72.13 11.08
N GLN A 58 27.78 72.37 11.97
CA GLN A 58 26.82 71.33 12.39
C GLN A 58 26.12 70.69 11.17
N ASN A 59 25.77 71.49 10.16
CA ASN A 59 25.14 71.04 8.92
C ASN A 59 26.03 70.07 8.09
N ASP A 60 27.35 70.21 8.13
CA ASP A 60 28.28 69.33 7.43
C ASP A 60 28.60 68.08 8.27
N LYS A 61 28.52 68.18 9.60
CA LYS A 61 28.52 67.02 10.51
C LYS A 61 27.26 66.19 10.35
N ASP A 62 26.10 66.82 10.26
CA ASP A 62 24.79 66.18 10.07
C ASP A 62 24.70 65.45 8.71
N LYS A 63 25.44 65.92 7.69
CA LYS A 63 25.59 65.21 6.39
C LYS A 63 26.50 63.99 6.46
N MET A 64 27.42 63.94 7.42
CA MET A 64 28.33 62.81 7.69
C MET A 64 27.78 61.87 8.78
N ASP A 65 26.75 62.28 9.51
CA ASP A 65 26.10 61.55 10.61
C ASP A 65 25.07 60.52 10.10
N PHE A 66 25.34 59.90 8.95
CA PHE A 66 24.47 58.83 8.45
C PHE A 66 24.61 57.53 9.24
N ILE A 67 25.63 57.40 10.08
CA ILE A 67 25.88 56.21 10.90
C ILE A 67 26.68 56.59 12.17
N SER A 68 26.06 57.19 13.19
CA SER A 68 26.66 57.19 14.54
C SER A 68 26.43 55.83 15.20
N VAL A 69 27.42 54.94 15.10
CA VAL A 69 27.37 53.61 15.71
C VAL A 69 27.68 53.70 17.21
N THR A 70 26.71 54.10 18.01
CA THR A 70 26.72 53.78 19.47
C THR A 70 25.80 52.61 19.82
N ASP A 71 24.92 52.19 18.90
CA ASP A 71 24.10 50.99 19.03
C ASP A 71 24.15 50.16 17.75
N SER A 72 23.87 48.86 17.86
CA SER A 72 23.87 47.92 16.73
C SER A 72 23.05 48.46 15.55
N ILE A 73 23.67 48.53 14.38
CA ILE A 73 22.98 48.95 13.14
C ILE A 73 21.93 47.89 12.80
N ASN A 74 20.65 48.25 12.93
CA ASN A 74 19.57 47.43 12.40
C ASN A 74 19.47 47.63 10.89
N LEU A 75 19.99 46.67 10.12
CA LEU A 75 19.98 46.69 8.65
C LEU A 75 18.56 46.79 8.05
N ASP A 76 17.51 46.39 8.78
CA ASP A 76 16.12 46.50 8.31
C ASP A 76 15.59 47.94 8.34
N THR A 77 16.19 48.80 9.17
CA THR A 77 15.79 50.21 9.30
C THR A 77 16.47 51.13 8.28
N LEU A 78 17.51 50.63 7.59
CA LEU A 78 18.24 51.30 6.52
C LEU A 78 17.49 51.24 5.16
N LYS A 79 16.15 51.24 5.18
CA LYS A 79 15.31 50.84 4.04
C LYS A 79 14.90 51.96 3.08
N SER A 80 15.28 53.22 3.28
CA SER A 80 14.68 54.31 2.48
C SER A 80 15.63 55.19 1.68
N ILE A 81 16.95 55.03 1.77
CA ILE A 81 17.87 55.94 1.07
C ILE A 81 18.89 55.11 0.27
N SER A 82 18.70 55.17 -1.05
CA SER A 82 19.56 54.64 -2.13
C SER A 82 19.70 53.11 -2.24
N HIS A 83 18.75 52.47 -2.92
CA HIS A 83 18.97 51.62 -4.10
C HIS A 83 17.64 50.95 -4.53
N PHE A 84 16.79 51.73 -5.23
CA PHE A 84 15.76 51.11 -6.07
C PHE A 84 16.48 50.24 -7.11
N HIS A 85 16.30 48.93 -7.02
CA HIS A 85 16.87 48.00 -7.98
C HIS A 85 16.15 48.26 -9.30
N MET A 86 16.85 48.60 -10.38
CA MET A 86 16.26 48.77 -11.72
C MET A 86 15.60 47.48 -12.26
N ASN A 87 15.73 46.37 -11.52
CA ASN A 87 15.10 45.09 -11.81
C ASN A 87 13.87 44.82 -10.92
N GLN A 88 13.40 45.76 -10.09
CA GLN A 88 12.13 45.60 -9.34
C GLN A 88 10.96 45.18 -10.25
N PRO A 89 10.75 45.80 -11.44
CA PRO A 89 9.67 45.37 -12.33
C PRO A 89 9.86 43.94 -12.87
N ILE A 90 11.10 43.50 -13.05
CA ILE A 90 11.43 42.16 -13.56
C ILE A 90 11.25 41.13 -12.44
N LEU A 91 11.66 41.44 -11.20
CA LEU A 91 11.44 40.60 -10.04
C LEU A 91 9.94 40.45 -9.75
N ASP A 92 9.18 41.54 -9.75
CA ASP A 92 7.73 41.52 -9.57
C ASP A 92 7.03 40.69 -10.66
N LEU A 93 7.45 40.82 -11.91
CA LEU A 93 6.89 40.05 -13.03
C LEU A 93 7.28 38.56 -12.96
N THR A 94 8.50 38.23 -12.53
CA THR A 94 8.96 36.84 -12.39
C THR A 94 8.28 36.17 -11.20
N THR A 95 8.11 36.88 -10.08
CA THR A 95 7.35 36.41 -8.92
C THR A 95 5.87 36.24 -9.23
N ALA A 96 5.27 37.17 -9.99
CA ALA A 96 3.89 37.04 -10.45
C ALA A 96 3.70 35.89 -11.46
N SER A 97 4.63 35.71 -12.40
CA SER A 97 4.59 34.59 -13.36
C SER A 97 4.79 33.25 -12.67
N PHE A 98 5.68 33.17 -11.68
CA PHE A 98 5.88 31.99 -10.84
C PHE A 98 4.63 31.69 -10.00
N LEU A 99 3.97 32.70 -9.43
CA LEU A 99 2.71 32.49 -8.70
C LEU A 99 1.59 32.00 -9.61
N VAL A 100 1.43 32.56 -10.81
CA VAL A 100 0.34 32.18 -11.75
C VAL A 100 0.52 30.78 -12.32
N GLU A 101 1.75 30.36 -12.63
CA GLU A 101 2.05 29.02 -13.17
C GLU A 101 1.78 27.91 -12.13
N TYR A 102 2.04 28.19 -10.85
CA TYR A 102 1.70 27.28 -9.75
C TYR A 102 0.22 27.40 -9.31
N GLN A 103 -0.41 28.57 -9.44
CA GLN A 103 -1.83 28.73 -9.11
C GLN A 103 -2.71 27.80 -9.98
N GLN A 104 -2.43 27.71 -11.28
CA GLN A 104 -3.17 26.83 -12.20
C GLN A 104 -2.99 25.33 -11.91
N THR A 105 -1.90 24.94 -11.24
CA THR A 105 -1.70 23.54 -10.80
C THR A 105 -2.40 23.24 -9.46
N PHE A 106 -2.75 24.27 -8.68
CA PHE A 106 -3.35 24.14 -7.34
C PHE A 106 -4.78 24.68 -7.21
N ASP A 107 -5.40 25.20 -8.28
CA ASP A 107 -6.78 25.73 -8.27
C ASP A 107 -7.84 24.71 -7.80
N ASN A 108 -7.50 23.42 -7.69
CA ASN A 108 -8.37 22.39 -7.14
C ASN A 108 -8.32 22.27 -5.61
N ILE A 109 -7.48 23.05 -4.90
CA ILE A 109 -7.38 23.01 -3.44
C ILE A 109 -7.40 24.43 -2.88
N THR A 110 -8.60 24.93 -2.55
CA THR A 110 -8.75 26.20 -1.83
C THR A 110 -8.41 25.99 -0.35
N LEU A 111 -7.20 26.37 0.04
CA LEU A 111 -6.68 26.29 1.41
C LEU A 111 -7.19 27.46 2.28
N SER A 112 -8.38 27.36 2.87
CA SER A 112 -8.86 28.35 3.86
C SER A 112 -8.53 28.01 5.32
N ASN A 113 -7.97 26.84 5.60
CA ASN A 113 -7.54 26.37 6.93
C ASN A 113 -6.41 25.34 6.81
N PRO A 114 -5.68 25.01 7.90
CA PRO A 114 -4.71 23.90 7.88
C PRO A 114 -5.40 22.61 7.43
N ILE A 115 -4.96 22.02 6.32
CA ILE A 115 -5.52 20.75 5.87
C ILE A 115 -5.03 19.65 6.78
N ASN A 116 -5.97 18.95 7.42
CA ASN A 116 -5.67 17.64 7.96
C ASN A 116 -5.44 16.67 6.78
N LEU A 117 -4.26 16.06 6.70
CA LEU A 117 -3.91 15.09 5.64
C LEU A 117 -4.87 13.90 5.61
N ASP A 118 -5.51 13.59 6.74
CA ASP A 118 -6.53 12.53 6.81
C ASP A 118 -7.82 12.90 6.05
N ASP A 119 -8.15 14.18 5.95
CA ASP A 119 -9.37 14.66 5.26
C ASP A 119 -9.22 14.60 3.73
N ILE A 120 -7.99 14.73 3.21
CA ILE A 120 -7.68 14.56 1.78
C ILE A 120 -7.93 13.12 1.32
N GLN A 121 -7.75 12.14 2.21
CA GLN A 121 -7.89 10.73 1.88
C GLN A 121 -9.36 10.28 1.80
N THR A 122 -10.29 11.01 2.42
CA THR A 122 -11.72 10.75 2.32
C THR A 122 -12.38 11.31 1.04
N ASP A 123 -11.81 12.35 0.44
CA ASP A 123 -12.28 12.93 -0.84
C ASP A 123 -11.51 12.42 -2.07
N SER A 124 -10.47 11.61 -1.87
CA SER A 124 -9.76 11.00 -2.98
C SER A 124 -10.59 9.86 -3.59
N HIS A 125 -11.33 10.20 -4.65
CA HIS A 125 -11.90 9.36 -5.71
C HIS A 125 -12.84 8.19 -5.31
N THR A 126 -14.14 8.37 -5.59
CA THR A 126 -15.04 7.23 -5.84
C THR A 126 -14.72 6.64 -7.20
N HIS A 127 -14.38 5.36 -7.28
CA HIS A 127 -14.30 4.70 -8.59
C HIS A 127 -15.69 4.74 -9.23
N MET A 128 -15.80 5.25 -10.46
CA MET A 128 -17.06 5.20 -11.23
C MET A 128 -17.59 3.75 -11.38
N ASN A 129 -16.69 2.79 -11.18
CA ASN A 129 -16.94 1.36 -11.19
C ASN A 129 -17.25 0.80 -9.79
N GLN A 130 -17.43 1.62 -8.74
CA GLN A 130 -17.73 1.12 -7.40
C GLN A 130 -19.00 0.27 -7.42
N SER A 131 -20.05 0.75 -8.09
CA SER A 131 -21.28 -0.04 -8.29
C SER A 131 -21.05 -1.31 -9.10
N ILE A 132 -20.11 -1.30 -10.06
CA ILE A 132 -19.73 -2.47 -10.86
C ILE A 132 -18.94 -3.46 -10.00
N LEU A 133 -18.05 -2.99 -9.15
CA LEU A 133 -17.24 -3.80 -8.24
C LEU A 133 -18.12 -4.40 -7.14
N ASP A 134 -19.01 -3.60 -6.55
CA ASP A 134 -19.99 -4.04 -5.57
C ASP A 134 -20.94 -5.09 -6.18
N ALA A 135 -21.40 -4.87 -7.42
CA ALA A 135 -22.20 -5.85 -8.15
C ALA A 135 -21.40 -7.11 -8.50
N CYS A 136 -20.12 -6.97 -8.85
CA CYS A 136 -19.21 -8.08 -9.12
C CYS A 136 -19.01 -8.94 -7.87
N THR A 137 -18.66 -8.32 -6.74
CA THR A 137 -18.51 -8.95 -5.43
C THR A 137 -19.81 -9.59 -4.95
N ALA A 138 -20.96 -8.93 -5.13
CA ALA A 138 -22.27 -9.49 -4.79
C ALA A 138 -22.68 -10.67 -5.70
N SER A 139 -22.34 -10.63 -7.00
CA SER A 139 -22.61 -11.70 -7.96
C SER A 139 -21.83 -12.98 -7.62
N PHE A 140 -20.56 -12.83 -7.24
CA PHE A 140 -19.77 -13.96 -6.74
C PHE A 140 -20.36 -14.51 -5.43
N LEU A 141 -20.71 -13.68 -4.45
CA LEU A 141 -21.29 -14.18 -3.20
C LEU A 141 -22.65 -14.89 -3.37
N VAL A 142 -23.56 -14.37 -4.20
CA VAL A 142 -24.90 -14.97 -4.35
C VAL A 142 -24.87 -16.21 -5.23
N SER A 143 -24.15 -16.18 -6.36
CA SER A 143 -24.08 -17.32 -7.28
C SER A 143 -23.10 -18.39 -6.80
N ASP A 144 -22.04 -18.03 -6.08
CA ASP A 144 -21.13 -19.02 -5.51
C ASP A 144 -21.74 -19.63 -4.25
N LYS A 145 -22.55 -18.90 -3.47
CA LYS A 145 -23.32 -19.52 -2.38
C LYS A 145 -24.27 -20.61 -2.88
N THR A 146 -25.01 -20.38 -3.97
CA THR A 146 -25.86 -21.44 -4.54
C THR A 146 -25.08 -22.59 -5.19
N LYS A 147 -23.89 -22.33 -5.75
CA LYS A 147 -22.96 -23.38 -6.23
C LYS A 147 -22.28 -24.14 -5.09
N LEU A 148 -22.12 -23.52 -3.92
CA LEU A 148 -21.44 -24.06 -2.74
C LEU A 148 -22.40 -24.50 -1.62
N ASP A 149 -23.72 -24.38 -1.79
CA ASP A 149 -24.73 -24.80 -0.81
C ASP A 149 -24.70 -26.32 -0.53
N PHE A 150 -23.96 -27.10 -1.33
CA PHE A 150 -23.68 -28.53 -1.15
C PHE A 150 -22.30 -28.83 -0.55
N VAL A 151 -21.49 -27.80 -0.29
CA VAL A 151 -20.14 -27.91 0.28
C VAL A 151 -20.20 -27.54 1.75
N SER A 152 -20.22 -28.54 2.64
CA SER A 152 -20.05 -28.26 4.07
C SER A 152 -18.61 -27.79 4.31
N VAL A 153 -18.41 -26.59 4.87
CA VAL A 153 -17.07 -26.04 5.21
C VAL A 153 -16.37 -26.77 6.37
N SER A 154 -17.07 -27.72 7.01
CA SER A 154 -16.60 -28.40 8.22
C SER A 154 -16.04 -29.80 7.97
N ASN A 155 -16.38 -30.43 6.84
CA ASN A 155 -15.85 -31.74 6.43
C ASN A 155 -15.37 -31.68 4.97
N PRO A 156 -14.33 -32.42 4.58
CA PRO A 156 -14.01 -32.61 3.17
C PRO A 156 -15.27 -33.04 2.41
N ILE A 157 -15.54 -32.39 1.28
CA ILE A 157 -16.60 -32.82 0.37
C ILE A 157 -16.17 -34.19 -0.15
N ASP A 158 -16.93 -35.23 0.18
CA ASP A 158 -16.82 -36.48 -0.55
C ASP A 158 -17.46 -36.25 -1.93
N LEU A 159 -16.64 -36.16 -2.96
CA LEU A 159 -17.10 -35.96 -4.34
C LEU A 159 -17.97 -37.15 -4.81
N ASP A 160 -17.77 -38.33 -4.22
CA ASP A 160 -18.62 -39.49 -4.48
C ASP A 160 -20.05 -39.22 -3.95
N GLU A 161 -20.23 -38.42 -2.89
CA GLU A 161 -21.53 -38.14 -2.29
C GLU A 161 -22.36 -37.07 -3.05
N ILE A 162 -21.70 -36.21 -3.85
CA ILE A 162 -22.38 -35.21 -4.69
C ILE A 162 -22.87 -35.83 -6.00
N ASP A 163 -22.05 -36.65 -6.67
CA ASP A 163 -22.46 -37.33 -7.92
C ASP A 163 -23.64 -38.29 -7.69
N GLN A 164 -23.75 -38.88 -6.51
CA GLN A 164 -24.86 -39.77 -6.15
C GLN A 164 -26.17 -39.06 -5.75
N LYS A 165 -26.20 -37.73 -5.57
CA LYS A 165 -27.42 -37.04 -5.08
C LYS A 165 -28.34 -36.55 -6.20
N THR A 166 -27.84 -36.46 -7.43
CA THR A 166 -28.54 -35.79 -8.54
C THR A 166 -29.10 -36.69 -9.62
N SER A 167 -28.76 -37.98 -9.64
CA SER A 167 -29.33 -38.91 -10.60
C SER A 167 -30.31 -39.85 -9.91
N ASN A 168 -31.14 -40.53 -10.70
CA ASN A 168 -31.86 -41.73 -10.27
C ASN A 168 -30.83 -42.85 -10.02
N ASP A 169 -29.88 -42.61 -9.11
CA ASP A 169 -28.62 -43.31 -9.02
C ASP A 169 -28.87 -44.75 -8.60
N ILE A 170 -28.56 -45.62 -9.55
CA ILE A 170 -28.51 -47.06 -9.34
C ILE A 170 -27.29 -47.30 -8.46
N TYR A 171 -27.53 -47.70 -7.21
CA TYR A 171 -26.45 -48.05 -6.31
C TYR A 171 -26.03 -49.49 -6.62
N HIS A 172 -24.88 -49.64 -7.28
CA HIS A 172 -24.27 -50.93 -7.61
C HIS A 172 -23.46 -51.43 -6.41
N LEU A 173 -23.85 -52.55 -5.81
CA LEU A 173 -23.04 -53.19 -4.76
C LEU A 173 -22.38 -54.44 -5.34
N THR A 174 -21.06 -54.45 -5.35
CA THR A 174 -20.26 -55.62 -5.73
C THR A 174 -19.80 -56.42 -4.51
N ASP A 175 -19.76 -57.74 -4.66
CA ASP A 175 -18.96 -58.74 -3.92
C ASP A 175 -18.76 -58.53 -2.41
N ASN A 176 -19.86 -58.35 -1.66
CA ASN A 176 -19.82 -58.39 -0.20
C ASN A 176 -20.69 -59.53 0.35
N VAL A 177 -20.12 -60.31 1.28
CA VAL A 177 -20.87 -61.30 2.09
C VAL A 177 -21.99 -60.61 2.88
N SER A 178 -21.84 -59.31 3.15
CA SER A 178 -22.83 -58.46 3.83
C SER A 178 -23.13 -57.22 3.01
N VAL A 179 -24.36 -57.13 2.53
CA VAL A 179 -24.88 -56.05 1.70
C VAL A 179 -25.64 -55.08 2.60
N ASN A 180 -25.16 -53.85 2.77
CA ASN A 180 -25.87 -52.80 3.51
C ASN A 180 -26.47 -51.82 2.50
N LEU A 181 -27.81 -51.75 2.43
CA LEU A 181 -28.49 -50.85 1.51
C LEU A 181 -28.57 -49.44 2.09
N ASP A 182 -28.12 -48.48 1.29
CA ASP A 182 -28.36 -47.07 1.54
C ASP A 182 -29.76 -46.69 1.00
N LEU A 183 -30.76 -46.66 1.88
CA LEU A 183 -32.14 -46.35 1.50
C LEU A 183 -32.42 -44.86 1.20
N ARG A 184 -31.37 -44.04 1.00
CA ARG A 184 -31.50 -42.76 0.30
C ARG A 184 -31.81 -42.99 -1.18
N TYR A 185 -31.30 -44.07 -1.76
CA TYR A 185 -31.58 -44.53 -3.12
C TYR A 185 -32.87 -45.33 -3.19
N SER A 186 -33.44 -45.41 -4.40
CA SER A 186 -34.66 -46.17 -4.70
C SER A 186 -34.44 -47.36 -5.64
N TYR A 187 -33.24 -47.46 -6.23
CA TYR A 187 -32.87 -48.48 -7.20
C TYR A 187 -31.48 -49.03 -6.85
N PHE A 188 -31.36 -50.35 -6.80
CA PHE A 188 -30.14 -51.06 -6.45
C PHE A 188 -29.92 -52.20 -7.44
N ASP A 189 -28.66 -52.43 -7.81
CA ASP A 189 -28.26 -53.56 -8.64
C ASP A 189 -27.24 -54.41 -7.88
N LEU A 190 -27.55 -55.70 -7.73
CA LEU A 190 -26.73 -56.69 -7.05
C LEU A 190 -26.33 -57.80 -8.02
N GLU A 191 -25.03 -58.02 -8.18
CA GLU A 191 -24.47 -59.16 -8.92
C GLU A 191 -23.61 -60.03 -7.98
N PRO A 192 -24.23 -60.78 -7.05
CA PRO A 192 -23.48 -61.57 -6.07
C PRO A 192 -22.72 -62.74 -6.71
N THR A 193 -21.42 -62.83 -6.45
CA THR A 193 -20.60 -64.00 -6.83
C THR A 193 -20.61 -65.13 -5.80
N GLN A 194 -21.27 -64.93 -4.66
CA GLN A 194 -21.40 -65.89 -3.56
C GLN A 194 -22.68 -65.62 -2.74
N ASP A 195 -22.99 -66.51 -1.77
CA ASP A 195 -24.07 -66.26 -0.82
C ASP A 195 -23.82 -64.97 -0.03
N PHE A 196 -24.89 -64.21 0.20
CA PHE A 196 -24.83 -62.90 0.82
C PHE A 196 -25.96 -62.67 1.82
N ALA A 197 -25.72 -61.75 2.75
CA ALA A 197 -26.70 -61.30 3.73
C ALA A 197 -27.08 -59.84 3.49
N LEU A 198 -28.37 -59.58 3.32
CA LEU A 198 -28.90 -58.22 3.30
C LEU A 198 -29.03 -57.71 4.74
N GLN A 199 -28.14 -56.82 5.13
CA GLN A 199 -28.09 -56.26 6.48
C GLN A 199 -29.22 -55.25 6.71
N ASN A 200 -29.59 -55.07 7.98
CA ASN A 200 -30.58 -54.07 8.36
C ASN A 200 -30.09 -52.67 7.94
N PRO A 201 -30.89 -51.90 7.17
CA PRO A 201 -30.47 -50.57 6.74
C PRO A 201 -30.33 -49.61 7.92
N SER A 202 -29.31 -48.76 7.89
CA SER A 202 -29.04 -47.78 8.95
C SER A 202 -29.73 -46.43 8.76
N ASN A 203 -30.30 -46.17 7.58
CA ASN A 203 -30.84 -44.86 7.18
C ASN A 203 -32.29 -44.94 6.67
N ILE A 204 -33.13 -45.64 7.43
CA ILE A 204 -34.53 -45.90 7.06
C ILE A 204 -35.37 -44.62 7.15
N THR A 205 -36.02 -44.25 6.04
CA THR A 205 -37.03 -43.16 6.00
C THR A 205 -38.41 -43.75 5.75
N LEU A 206 -39.39 -43.39 6.58
CA LEU A 206 -40.77 -43.88 6.49
C LEU A 206 -41.39 -43.59 5.11
N GLY A 207 -42.09 -44.57 4.54
CA GLY A 207 -42.82 -44.40 3.28
C GLY A 207 -41.95 -44.49 2.02
N ARG A 208 -40.63 -44.70 2.15
CA ARG A 208 -39.77 -45.00 1.00
C ARG A 208 -40.12 -46.35 0.40
N GLU A 209 -40.05 -46.43 -0.92
CA GLU A 209 -40.21 -47.66 -1.69
C GLU A 209 -39.24 -47.65 -2.87
N GLY A 210 -38.94 -48.83 -3.39
CA GLY A 210 -37.97 -48.98 -4.45
C GLY A 210 -37.77 -50.43 -4.88
N TYR A 211 -36.71 -50.65 -5.65
CA TYR A 211 -36.42 -51.90 -6.34
C TYR A 211 -34.96 -52.29 -6.18
N ILE A 212 -34.72 -53.59 -6.05
CA ILE A 212 -33.40 -54.21 -6.03
C ILE A 212 -33.40 -55.26 -7.13
N THR A 213 -32.59 -55.08 -8.16
CA THR A 213 -32.33 -56.14 -9.14
C THR A 213 -31.23 -57.04 -8.61
N ILE A 214 -31.41 -58.35 -8.76
CA ILE A 214 -30.44 -59.35 -8.29
C ILE A 214 -30.19 -60.31 -9.44
N LYS A 215 -28.95 -60.33 -9.93
CA LYS A 215 -28.54 -61.20 -11.03
C LYS A 215 -27.62 -62.30 -10.53
N GLN A 216 -27.99 -63.53 -10.81
CA GLN A 216 -27.14 -64.69 -10.55
C GLN A 216 -25.84 -64.59 -11.35
N ASP A 217 -24.75 -65.08 -10.77
CA ASP A 217 -23.48 -65.17 -11.48
C ASP A 217 -23.50 -66.30 -12.53
N ALA A 218 -22.35 -66.56 -13.15
CA ALA A 218 -22.21 -67.62 -14.15
C ALA A 218 -22.35 -69.06 -13.58
N VAL A 219 -22.45 -69.21 -12.25
CA VAL A 219 -22.65 -70.49 -11.56
C VAL A 219 -24.10 -70.67 -11.13
N GLY A 220 -24.76 -69.59 -10.71
CA GLY A 220 -26.11 -69.60 -10.18
C GLY A 220 -26.22 -70.07 -8.74
N SER A 221 -27.45 -70.28 -8.29
CA SER A 221 -27.79 -70.81 -6.95
C SER A 221 -27.27 -70.02 -5.75
N ARG A 222 -27.04 -68.71 -5.89
CA ARG A 222 -26.70 -67.84 -4.76
C ARG A 222 -27.90 -67.65 -3.85
N LEU A 223 -27.65 -67.77 -2.55
CA LEU A 223 -28.64 -67.61 -1.50
C LEU A 223 -28.55 -66.21 -0.89
N ILE A 224 -29.72 -65.69 -0.50
CA ILE A 224 -29.87 -64.45 0.24
C ILE A 224 -30.32 -64.75 1.67
N VAL A 225 -29.60 -64.20 2.64
CA VAL A 225 -30.02 -64.17 4.04
C VAL A 225 -30.55 -62.78 4.35
N LEU A 226 -31.71 -62.68 5.01
CA LEU A 226 -32.32 -61.39 5.34
C LEU A 226 -32.03 -60.98 6.79
N GLY A 227 -31.68 -59.71 6.98
CA GLY A 227 -31.68 -59.05 8.27
C GLY A 227 -33.08 -59.00 8.90
N SER A 228 -33.12 -58.85 10.23
CA SER A 228 -34.35 -58.94 11.03
C SER A 228 -35.41 -57.89 10.71
N SER A 229 -35.02 -56.74 10.13
CA SER A 229 -35.93 -55.66 9.72
C SER A 229 -36.68 -55.97 8.42
N TYR A 230 -36.16 -56.86 7.58
CA TYR A 230 -36.82 -57.26 6.35
C TYR A 230 -37.92 -58.28 6.65
N LYS A 231 -39.11 -58.04 6.10
CA LYS A 231 -40.30 -58.88 6.26
C LYS A 231 -40.84 -59.26 4.91
N THR A 232 -41.30 -60.48 4.81
CA THR A 232 -41.92 -61.06 3.63
C THR A 232 -43.34 -61.48 3.98
N SER A 233 -44.17 -61.70 2.96
CA SER A 233 -45.51 -62.25 3.17
C SER A 233 -45.43 -63.60 3.90
N MET A 234 -46.25 -63.79 4.93
CA MET A 234 -46.29 -64.99 5.78
C MET A 234 -44.96 -65.37 6.48
N GLY A 235 -43.96 -64.49 6.47
CA GLY A 235 -42.65 -64.74 7.11
C GLY A 235 -41.79 -65.80 6.41
N THR A 236 -42.10 -66.16 5.16
CA THR A 236 -41.27 -67.09 4.37
C THR A 236 -39.98 -66.42 3.92
N GLY A 237 -38.85 -67.14 3.89
CA GLY A 237 -37.61 -66.60 3.31
C GLY A 237 -37.77 -66.19 1.83
N ILE A 238 -36.75 -65.52 1.29
CA ILE A 238 -36.65 -65.22 -0.14
C ILE A 238 -35.82 -66.32 -0.81
N THR A 239 -36.35 -66.91 -1.88
CA THR A 239 -35.65 -67.91 -2.70
C THR A 239 -35.46 -67.36 -4.10
N LEU A 240 -34.23 -66.97 -4.42
CA LEU A 240 -33.82 -66.47 -5.73
C LEU A 240 -33.96 -67.55 -6.82
N SER A 241 -33.97 -67.12 -8.08
CA SER A 241 -33.79 -68.01 -9.23
C SER A 241 -32.40 -68.64 -9.19
N THR A 242 -32.30 -69.90 -9.59
CA THR A 242 -31.08 -70.70 -9.41
C THR A 242 -30.22 -70.79 -10.66
N ASP A 243 -30.80 -70.48 -11.82
CA ASP A 243 -30.11 -70.64 -13.10
C ASP A 243 -29.04 -69.56 -13.26
N PRO A 244 -27.88 -69.90 -13.85
CA PRO A 244 -26.83 -68.93 -14.12
C PRO A 244 -27.36 -67.72 -14.91
N GLY A 245 -27.03 -66.52 -14.45
CA GLY A 245 -27.43 -65.28 -15.12
C GLY A 245 -28.89 -64.86 -14.97
N SER A 246 -29.78 -65.66 -14.35
CA SER A 246 -31.17 -65.25 -14.10
C SER A 246 -31.22 -63.97 -13.26
N VAL A 247 -32.17 -63.10 -13.58
CA VAL A 247 -32.40 -61.84 -12.86
C VAL A 247 -33.73 -61.90 -12.13
N ASP A 248 -33.68 -61.62 -10.84
CA ASP A 248 -34.85 -61.41 -10.00
C ASP A 248 -35.04 -59.93 -9.66
N LEU A 249 -36.28 -59.51 -9.42
CA LEU A 249 -36.63 -58.18 -8.97
C LEU A 249 -37.24 -58.24 -7.57
N LEU A 250 -36.56 -57.66 -6.59
CA LEU A 250 -37.01 -57.55 -5.22
C LEU A 250 -37.52 -56.13 -4.96
N LYS A 251 -38.84 -55.99 -4.80
CA LYS A 251 -39.48 -54.74 -4.43
C LYS A 251 -39.39 -54.56 -2.93
N TYR A 252 -39.16 -53.33 -2.46
CA TYR A 252 -39.21 -53.01 -1.05
C TYR A 252 -40.11 -51.82 -0.74
N LYS A 253 -40.71 -51.84 0.44
CA LYS A 253 -41.46 -50.72 1.01
C LYS A 253 -41.16 -50.58 2.49
N VAL A 254 -40.73 -49.40 2.90
CA VAL A 254 -40.49 -49.05 4.30
C VAL A 254 -41.83 -48.76 4.96
N ILE A 255 -42.26 -49.67 5.82
CA ILE A 255 -43.49 -49.54 6.62
C ILE A 255 -43.22 -48.74 7.89
N ASN A 256 -42.05 -48.93 8.52
CA ASN A 256 -41.56 -48.16 9.66
C ASN A 256 -40.03 -48.39 9.85
N PRO A 257 -39.34 -47.68 10.77
CA PRO A 257 -37.89 -47.80 10.99
C PRO A 257 -37.38 -49.20 11.36
N SER A 258 -38.25 -50.17 11.65
CA SER A 258 -37.88 -51.55 11.98
C SER A 258 -38.56 -52.59 11.09
N MET A 259 -39.24 -52.15 10.03
CA MET A 259 -39.99 -53.02 9.13
C MET A 259 -39.90 -52.52 7.69
N VAL A 260 -39.20 -53.30 6.88
CA VAL A 260 -39.13 -53.17 5.42
C VAL A 260 -39.83 -54.37 4.80
N LEU A 261 -40.98 -54.14 4.18
CA LEU A 261 -41.73 -55.17 3.46
C LEU A 261 -41.03 -55.47 2.13
N LEU A 262 -40.88 -56.75 1.81
CA LEU A 262 -40.28 -57.26 0.58
C LEU A 262 -41.27 -58.11 -0.23
N GLU A 263 -41.19 -57.99 -1.55
CA GLU A 263 -41.90 -58.82 -2.51
C GLU A 263 -40.99 -59.18 -3.68
N LEU A 264 -40.86 -60.48 -3.99
CA LEU A 264 -39.98 -61.00 -5.03
C LEU A 264 -40.76 -61.32 -6.31
N ILE A 265 -40.23 -60.88 -7.44
CA ILE A 265 -40.59 -61.36 -8.78
C ILE A 265 -39.38 -62.11 -9.33
N LYS A 266 -39.58 -63.38 -9.69
CA LYS A 266 -38.50 -64.26 -10.16
C LYS A 266 -38.36 -64.21 -11.67
N ASP A 267 -37.12 -64.38 -12.12
CA ASP A 267 -36.73 -64.64 -13.51
C ASP A 267 -37.44 -63.73 -14.52
N ILE A 268 -37.07 -62.45 -14.48
CA ILE A 268 -37.72 -61.39 -15.28
C ILE A 268 -37.10 -61.23 -16.68
N GLN A 269 -36.34 -62.21 -17.16
CA GLN A 269 -35.66 -62.21 -18.47
C GLN A 269 -36.35 -63.11 -19.50
#